data_AF-A0A920UHQ9-F1
#
_entry.id   AF-A0A920UHQ9-F1
#
_cell.length_a   1.000
_cell.length_b   1.000
_cell.length_c   1.000
_cell.angle_alpha   90.00
_cell.angle_beta   90.00
_cell.angle_gamma   90.00
#
_symmetry.space_group_name_H-M   'P 1'
#
loop_
_entity.id
_entity.type
_entity.pdbx_description
1 polymer ?
#
loop_
_entity_poly.entity_id
_entity_poly.type
_entity_poly.pdbx_seq_one_letter_code
_entity_poly.pdbx_strand_id
1 'polypeptide(L)'
;MGSLLTGALSTDAAMASTDPFHPDIQILRGHQGQIDVAKTLLNLLQGSEIRESHRLGDERVQDPYCIRCQPQVTGACLELMRHAAKILAVEANAVTDNPLVLSGGEIVSGGNFHAEPVAFSADQTALALAEIGSIAQRRIALLVNPNLNFGLPPFLSPDPGVNSGFMVSEITSAALMSENKHLANPCSTDSTPTSADQEDHVSMSTHAARRLLKMTNNLSIIFGIELLTAVQGLEFRKPFKDQLNFS
;
A
#
# COMPACT_ATOMS: atom_id res chain seq x y z
N MET A 1 -2.86 6.71 -4.36
CA MET A 1 -3.16 6.40 -5.78
C MET A 1 -2.21 5.36 -6.35
N GLY A 2 -0.90 5.44 -6.13
CA GLY A 2 0.10 4.46 -6.60
C GLY A 2 -0.29 2.99 -6.44
N SER A 3 -0.61 2.54 -5.22
CA SER A 3 -1.02 1.16 -4.93
C SER A 3 -2.17 0.63 -5.79
N LEU A 4 -3.15 1.48 -6.12
CA LEU A 4 -4.34 1.07 -6.89
C LEU A 4 -4.00 0.92 -8.38
N LEU A 5 -3.15 1.80 -8.90
CA LEU A 5 -2.69 1.75 -10.29
C LEU A 5 -1.81 0.53 -10.52
N THR A 6 -0.77 0.34 -9.69
CA THR A 6 0.13 -0.81 -9.81
C THR A 6 -0.59 -2.12 -9.50
N GLY A 7 -1.52 -2.10 -8.54
CA GLY A 7 -2.38 -3.23 -8.22
C GLY A 7 -3.29 -3.65 -9.38
N ALA A 8 -3.95 -2.69 -10.05
CA ALA A 8 -4.76 -2.97 -11.23
C ALA A 8 -3.92 -3.55 -12.38
N LEU A 9 -2.78 -2.93 -12.72
CA LEU A 9 -1.88 -3.45 -13.75
C LEU A 9 -1.38 -4.86 -13.41
N SER A 10 -1.06 -5.12 -12.14
CA SER A 10 -0.65 -6.45 -11.68
C SER A 10 -1.78 -7.47 -11.78
N THR A 11 -3.02 -7.09 -11.45
CA THR A 11 -4.21 -7.93 -11.64
C THR A 11 -4.37 -8.32 -13.10
N ASP A 12 -4.21 -7.37 -14.02
CA ASP A 12 -4.36 -7.62 -15.44
C ASP A 12 -3.22 -8.50 -16.00
N ALA A 13 -1.98 -8.20 -15.64
CA ALA A 13 -0.81 -9.00 -16.02
C ALA A 13 -0.88 -10.46 -15.53
N ALA A 14 -1.41 -10.66 -14.31
CA ALA A 14 -1.66 -11.97 -13.72
C ALA A 14 -2.86 -12.70 -14.34
N MET A 15 -3.55 -12.07 -15.31
CA MET A 15 -4.81 -12.54 -15.87
C MET A 15 -5.82 -12.86 -14.76
N ALA A 16 -5.92 -12.06 -13.70
CA ALA A 16 -6.78 -12.42 -12.57
C ALA A 16 -8.22 -11.90 -12.72
N SER A 17 -9.16 -12.56 -12.04
CA SER A 17 -10.58 -12.19 -12.09
C SER A 17 -10.86 -10.88 -11.33
N THR A 18 -11.79 -10.10 -11.88
CA THR A 18 -12.34 -8.90 -11.24
C THR A 18 -13.58 -9.18 -10.40
N ASP A 19 -14.13 -10.39 -10.45
CA ASP A 19 -15.35 -10.75 -9.72
C ASP A 19 -15.27 -10.47 -8.22
N PRO A 20 -14.11 -10.66 -7.55
CA PRO A 20 -13.98 -10.29 -6.14
C PRO A 20 -14.16 -8.80 -5.84
N PHE A 21 -14.12 -7.94 -6.85
CA PHE A 21 -14.32 -6.49 -6.72
C PHE A 21 -15.78 -6.09 -6.93
N HIS A 22 -16.68 -7.04 -7.22
CA HIS A 22 -18.09 -6.78 -7.49
C HIS A 22 -18.73 -5.90 -6.41
N PRO A 23 -19.50 -4.84 -6.77
CA PRO A 23 -20.06 -3.88 -5.82
C PRO A 23 -20.86 -4.54 -4.69
N ASP A 24 -21.72 -5.51 -5.01
CA ASP A 24 -22.56 -6.18 -4.00
C ASP A 24 -21.72 -6.89 -2.93
N ILE A 25 -20.59 -7.51 -3.29
CA ILE A 25 -19.68 -8.15 -2.32
C ILE A 25 -19.15 -7.10 -1.33
N GLN A 26 -18.83 -5.89 -1.83
CA GLN A 26 -18.27 -4.83 -0.99
C GLN A 26 -19.34 -4.21 -0.09
N ILE A 27 -20.53 -3.97 -0.65
CA ILE A 27 -21.69 -3.40 0.06
C ILE A 27 -22.13 -4.34 1.19
N LEU A 28 -22.17 -5.64 0.95
CA LEU A 28 -22.53 -6.64 1.98
C LEU A 28 -21.62 -6.58 3.21
N ARG A 29 -20.36 -6.17 3.05
CA ARG A 29 -19.43 -5.99 4.19
C ARG A 29 -19.48 -4.58 4.79
N GLY A 30 -19.81 -3.56 4.01
CA GLY A 30 -20.16 -2.22 4.50
C GLY A 30 -19.00 -1.29 4.88
N HIS A 31 -17.73 -1.65 4.62
CA HIS A 31 -16.61 -0.75 4.88
C HIS A 31 -16.39 0.22 3.71
N GLN A 32 -16.48 1.53 3.97
CA GLN A 32 -16.39 2.56 2.93
C GLN A 32 -15.07 2.51 2.14
N GLY A 33 -13.92 2.40 2.83
CA GLY A 33 -12.63 2.31 2.17
C GLY A 33 -12.51 1.08 1.26
N GLN A 34 -13.11 -0.05 1.65
CA GLN A 34 -13.14 -1.25 0.81
C GLN A 34 -13.99 -1.02 -0.45
N ILE A 35 -15.17 -0.40 -0.30
CA ILE A 35 -16.06 -0.06 -1.42
C ILE A 35 -15.36 0.89 -2.39
N ASP A 36 -14.72 1.94 -1.88
CA ASP A 36 -14.02 2.94 -2.69
C ASP A 36 -12.85 2.34 -3.47
N VAL A 37 -12.07 1.47 -2.82
CA VAL A 37 -10.94 0.79 -3.46
C VAL A 37 -11.43 -0.16 -4.55
N ALA A 38 -12.43 -1.01 -4.27
CA ALA A 38 -12.97 -1.94 -5.26
C ALA A 38 -13.53 -1.20 -6.48
N LYS A 39 -14.30 -0.13 -6.25
CA LYS A 39 -14.83 0.72 -7.32
C LYS A 39 -13.71 1.30 -8.17
N THR A 40 -12.63 1.77 -7.53
CA THR A 40 -11.49 2.33 -8.25
C THR A 40 -10.78 1.26 -9.09
N LEU A 41 -10.53 0.07 -8.53
CA LEU A 41 -9.90 -1.04 -9.25
C LEU A 41 -10.75 -1.51 -10.44
N LEU A 42 -12.07 -1.62 -10.28
CA LEU A 42 -13.00 -1.94 -11.37
C LEU A 42 -12.93 -0.91 -12.49
N ASN A 43 -12.93 0.38 -12.16
CA ASN A 43 -12.84 1.44 -13.15
C ASN A 43 -11.50 1.40 -13.90
N LEU A 44 -10.40 1.08 -13.21
CA LEU A 44 -9.07 0.98 -13.82
C LEU A 44 -8.93 -0.24 -14.74
N LEU A 45 -9.64 -1.33 -14.44
CA LEU A 45 -9.63 -2.58 -15.22
C LEU A 45 -10.72 -2.65 -16.29
N GLN A 46 -11.55 -1.60 -16.40
CA GLN A 46 -12.62 -1.54 -17.37
C GLN A 46 -12.05 -1.55 -18.79
N GLY A 47 -12.54 -2.46 -19.64
CA GLY A 47 -12.13 -2.56 -21.03
C GLY A 47 -10.82 -3.31 -21.27
N SER A 48 -10.25 -3.99 -20.27
CA SER A 48 -9.10 -4.87 -20.50
C SER A 48 -9.47 -6.03 -21.44
N GLU A 49 -8.77 -6.12 -22.58
CA GLU A 49 -8.86 -7.25 -23.50
C GLU A 49 -8.28 -8.53 -22.89
N ILE A 50 -7.24 -8.41 -22.04
CA ILE A 50 -6.63 -9.54 -21.34
C ILE A 50 -7.66 -10.16 -20.39
N ARG A 51 -8.36 -9.35 -19.60
CA ARG A 51 -9.47 -9.78 -18.74
C ARG A 51 -10.54 -10.54 -19.52
N GLU A 52 -11.00 -10.00 -20.64
CA GLU A 52 -12.05 -10.65 -21.43
C GLU A 52 -11.56 -11.93 -22.10
N SER A 53 -10.26 -12.04 -22.43
CA SER A 53 -9.69 -13.21 -23.13
C SER A 53 -9.80 -14.53 -22.36
N HIS A 54 -9.92 -14.48 -21.03
CA HIS A 54 -9.99 -15.66 -20.16
C HIS A 54 -11.24 -15.70 -19.28
N ARG A 55 -12.22 -14.82 -19.53
CA ARG A 55 -13.44 -14.75 -18.70
C ARG A 55 -14.27 -16.04 -18.74
N LEU A 56 -14.18 -16.80 -19.83
CA LEU A 56 -14.81 -18.09 -20.01
C LEU A 56 -13.73 -19.17 -20.13
N GLY A 57 -13.93 -20.31 -19.46
CA GLY A 57 -12.98 -21.43 -19.53
C GLY A 57 -11.71 -21.24 -18.70
N ASP A 58 -11.72 -20.31 -17.75
CA ASP A 58 -10.65 -20.23 -16.74
C ASP A 58 -10.69 -21.45 -15.83
N GLU A 59 -9.62 -22.24 -15.83
CA GLU A 59 -9.50 -23.43 -14.99
C GLU A 59 -9.23 -23.09 -13.51
N ARG A 60 -8.90 -21.83 -13.20
CA ARG A 60 -8.73 -21.38 -11.81
C ARG A 60 -10.04 -21.36 -11.06
N VAL A 61 -9.98 -21.89 -9.84
CA VAL A 61 -11.07 -21.74 -8.87
C VAL A 61 -11.00 -20.39 -8.15
N GLN A 62 -9.79 -19.94 -7.76
CA GLN A 62 -9.58 -18.68 -7.05
C GLN A 62 -8.21 -18.06 -7.29
N ASP A 63 -8.15 -16.74 -7.39
CA ASP A 63 -6.91 -15.99 -7.41
C ASP A 63 -6.24 -15.87 -6.02
N PRO A 64 -4.91 -15.70 -5.96
CA PRO A 64 -4.19 -15.42 -4.72
C PRO A 64 -4.69 -14.17 -4.00
N TYR A 65 -4.53 -14.16 -2.66
CA TYR A 65 -5.09 -13.09 -1.81
C TYR A 65 -4.49 -11.71 -2.10
N CYS A 66 -3.25 -11.63 -2.58
CA CYS A 66 -2.65 -10.34 -2.95
C CYS A 66 -3.37 -9.65 -4.12
N ILE A 67 -4.17 -10.40 -4.88
CA ILE A 67 -5.10 -9.87 -5.89
C ILE A 67 -6.51 -9.76 -5.34
N ARG A 68 -7.05 -10.89 -4.85
CA ARG A 68 -8.46 -11.01 -4.46
C ARG A 68 -8.83 -10.11 -3.28
N CYS A 69 -7.90 -9.92 -2.34
CA CYS A 69 -8.13 -9.17 -1.12
C CYS A 69 -7.68 -7.69 -1.21
N GLN A 70 -7.36 -7.18 -2.42
CA GLN A 70 -6.91 -5.80 -2.59
C GLN A 70 -7.89 -4.77 -2.00
N PRO A 71 -9.22 -4.85 -2.24
CA PRO A 71 -10.19 -3.95 -1.60
C PRO A 71 -10.15 -3.98 -0.08
N GLN A 72 -10.08 -5.17 0.50
CA GLN A 72 -10.18 -5.38 1.93
C GLN A 72 -8.96 -4.81 2.65
N VAL A 73 -7.76 -5.09 2.14
CA VAL A 73 -6.49 -4.66 2.75
C VAL A 73 -6.24 -3.18 2.50
N THR A 74 -6.28 -2.74 1.23
CA THR A 74 -5.99 -1.35 0.90
C THR A 74 -7.11 -0.42 1.38
N GLY A 75 -8.36 -0.91 1.44
CA GLY A 75 -9.49 -0.16 1.97
C GLY A 75 -9.38 0.10 3.47
N ALA A 76 -8.92 -0.88 4.26
CA ALA A 76 -8.64 -0.67 5.67
C ALA A 76 -7.55 0.38 5.89
N CYS A 77 -6.47 0.31 5.10
CA CYS A 77 -5.40 1.31 5.13
C CYS A 77 -5.88 2.72 4.75
N LEU A 78 -6.77 2.81 3.75
CA LEU A 78 -7.38 4.08 3.33
C LEU A 78 -8.19 4.72 4.46
N GLU A 79 -8.95 3.93 5.22
CA GLU A 79 -9.70 4.47 6.36
C GLU A 79 -8.81 4.93 7.51
N LEU A 80 -7.72 4.20 7.81
CA LEU A 80 -6.73 4.67 8.79
C LEU A 80 -6.15 6.02 8.38
N MET A 81 -5.76 6.17 7.11
CA MET A 81 -5.21 7.44 6.61
C MET A 81 -6.26 8.57 6.63
N ARG A 82 -7.53 8.29 6.32
CA ARG A 82 -8.62 9.28 6.41
C ARG A 82 -8.86 9.71 7.85
N HIS A 83 -8.80 8.78 8.80
CA HIS A 83 -8.93 9.09 10.21
C HIS A 83 -7.77 9.95 10.71
N ALA A 84 -6.52 9.56 10.42
CA ALA A 84 -5.33 10.33 10.75
C ALA A 84 -5.39 11.75 10.15
N ALA A 85 -5.82 11.89 8.90
CA ALA A 85 -5.97 13.20 8.26
C ALA A 85 -6.96 14.12 8.99
N LYS A 86 -8.07 13.58 9.52
CA LYS A 86 -9.04 14.37 10.31
C LYS A 86 -8.43 14.85 11.62
N ILE A 87 -7.70 13.98 12.33
CA ILE A 87 -7.03 14.34 13.60
C ILE A 87 -5.95 15.39 13.36
N LEU A 88 -5.09 15.18 12.37
CA LEU A 88 -4.02 16.12 12.03
C LEU A 88 -4.57 17.47 11.54
N ALA A 89 -5.72 17.49 10.86
CA ALA A 89 -6.37 18.73 10.49
C ALA A 89 -6.85 19.53 11.71
N VAL A 90 -7.33 18.88 12.77
CA VAL A 90 -7.66 19.55 14.03
C VAL A 90 -6.40 20.11 14.67
N GLU A 91 -5.35 19.29 14.81
CA GLU A 91 -4.09 19.69 15.44
C GLU A 91 -3.44 20.89 14.72
N ALA A 92 -3.40 20.86 13.38
CA ALA A 92 -2.80 21.92 12.57
C ALA A 92 -3.52 23.28 12.72
N ASN A 93 -4.75 23.29 13.21
CA ASN A 93 -5.54 24.50 13.47
C ASN A 93 -5.69 24.80 14.98
N ALA A 94 -5.06 24.01 15.85
CA ALA A 94 -5.15 24.18 17.29
C ALA A 94 -4.15 25.23 17.82
N VAL A 95 -4.43 25.78 19.00
CA VAL A 95 -3.45 26.55 19.77
C VAL A 95 -2.71 25.57 20.69
N THR A 96 -1.51 25.17 20.28
CA THR A 96 -0.67 24.17 20.97
C THR A 96 0.41 24.81 21.86
N ASP A 97 0.20 26.05 22.30
CA ASP A 97 1.15 26.82 23.12
C ASP A 97 0.76 26.81 24.61
N ASN A 98 1.64 27.33 25.47
CA ASN A 98 1.41 27.50 26.89
C ASN A 98 2.29 28.64 27.46
N PRO A 99 1.74 29.59 28.26
CA PRO A 99 0.35 29.70 28.71
C PRO A 99 -0.57 30.32 27.66
N LEU A 100 -1.88 30.17 27.86
CA LEU A 100 -2.90 30.72 26.98
C LEU A 100 -3.53 31.98 27.55
N VAL A 101 -3.81 32.94 26.67
CA VAL A 101 -4.64 34.11 26.99
C VAL A 101 -6.06 33.83 26.52
N LEU A 102 -7.01 33.74 27.46
CA LEU A 102 -8.41 33.46 27.16
C LEU A 102 -9.16 34.73 26.70
N SER A 103 -10.35 34.56 26.15
CA SER A 103 -11.19 35.67 25.66
C SER A 103 -11.54 36.70 26.74
N GLY A 104 -11.52 36.31 28.02
CA GLY A 104 -11.71 37.20 29.17
C GLY A 104 -10.44 37.94 29.63
N GLY A 105 -9.29 37.72 28.98
CA GLY A 105 -7.99 38.29 29.36
C GLY A 105 -7.23 37.49 30.44
N GLU A 106 -7.81 36.38 30.91
CA GLU A 106 -7.17 35.47 31.87
C GLU A 106 -5.98 34.76 31.22
N ILE A 107 -4.88 34.65 31.96
CA ILE A 107 -3.70 33.89 31.55
C ILE A 107 -3.74 32.54 32.28
N VAL A 108 -3.87 31.45 31.53
CA VAL A 108 -4.06 30.09 32.07
C VAL A 108 -2.97 29.16 31.55
N SER A 109 -2.30 28.47 32.47
CA SER A 109 -1.36 27.39 32.14
C SER A 109 -2.09 26.09 31.82
N GLY A 110 -1.61 25.35 30.83
CA GLY A 110 -2.18 24.08 30.39
C GLY A 110 -1.17 23.19 29.68
N GLY A 111 -1.66 22.09 29.10
CA GLY A 111 -0.84 21.06 28.44
C GLY A 111 -1.07 20.94 26.93
N ASN A 112 -1.57 21.99 26.27
CA ASN A 112 -1.94 21.95 24.84
C ASN A 112 -0.77 21.64 23.90
N PHE A 113 0.48 21.72 24.36
CA PHE A 113 1.67 21.31 23.62
C PHE A 113 1.85 19.79 23.52
N HIS A 114 1.10 18.99 24.28
CA HIS A 114 1.26 17.54 24.31
C HIS A 114 0.62 16.86 23.08
N ALA A 115 1.45 16.55 22.09
CA ALA A 115 1.05 16.06 20.77
C ALA A 115 0.72 14.54 20.69
N GLU A 116 0.04 13.98 21.68
CA GLU A 116 -0.37 12.55 21.66
C GLU A 116 -1.23 12.18 20.43
N PRO A 117 -2.21 13.01 20.02
CA PRO A 117 -3.01 12.71 18.83
C PRO A 117 -2.17 12.62 17.54
N VAL A 118 -1.09 13.40 17.46
CA VAL A 118 -0.13 13.36 16.34
C VAL A 118 0.65 12.05 16.34
N ALA A 119 1.11 11.60 17.52
CA ALA A 119 1.85 10.35 17.67
C ALA A 119 1.00 9.14 17.21
N PHE A 120 -0.24 9.02 17.67
CA PHE A 120 -1.15 7.96 17.24
C PHE A 120 -1.47 8.03 15.74
N SER A 121 -1.69 9.24 15.21
CA SER A 121 -1.94 9.41 13.77
C SER A 121 -0.74 8.95 12.93
N ALA A 122 0.48 9.24 13.38
CA ALA A 122 1.69 8.79 12.73
C ALA A 122 1.88 7.27 12.84
N ASP A 123 1.62 6.67 14.01
CA ASP A 123 1.72 5.22 14.21
C ASP A 123 0.71 4.43 13.36
N GLN A 124 -0.54 4.90 13.28
CA GLN A 124 -1.56 4.31 12.40
C GLN A 124 -1.18 4.44 10.92
N THR A 125 -0.57 5.57 10.53
CA THR A 125 -0.07 5.76 9.17
C THR A 125 1.08 4.79 8.87
N ALA A 126 1.97 4.54 9.82
CA ALA A 126 3.06 3.58 9.67
C ALA A 126 2.53 2.15 9.40
N LEU A 127 1.51 1.72 10.14
CA LEU A 127 0.83 0.44 9.92
C LEU A 127 0.24 0.35 8.51
N ALA A 128 -0.46 1.41 8.06
CA ALA A 128 -1.04 1.47 6.73
C ALA A 128 0.03 1.38 5.62
N LEU A 129 1.15 2.09 5.75
CA LEU A 129 2.25 2.03 4.79
C LEU A 129 2.89 0.65 4.71
N ALA A 130 3.06 -0.02 5.85
CA ALA A 130 3.64 -1.37 5.91
C ALA A 130 2.72 -2.41 5.25
N GLU A 131 1.41 -2.36 5.52
CA GLU A 131 0.45 -3.29 4.92
C GLU A 131 0.29 -3.08 3.41
N ILE A 132 0.25 -1.83 2.96
CA ILE A 132 0.23 -1.50 1.53
C ILE A 132 1.49 -2.04 0.83
N GLY A 133 2.67 -1.87 1.43
CA GLY A 133 3.92 -2.41 0.90
C GLY A 133 3.94 -3.95 0.88
N SER A 134 3.40 -4.59 1.92
CA SER A 134 3.30 -6.05 2.03
C SER A 134 2.45 -6.66 0.92
N ILE A 135 1.25 -6.13 0.68
CA ILE A 135 0.38 -6.67 -0.37
C ILE A 135 0.93 -6.39 -1.78
N ALA A 136 1.57 -5.24 -2.01
CA ALA A 136 2.24 -4.92 -3.26
C ALA A 136 3.43 -5.86 -3.56
N GLN A 137 4.27 -6.12 -2.55
CA GLN A 137 5.36 -7.10 -2.66
C GLN A 137 4.83 -8.48 -3.03
N ARG A 138 3.69 -8.89 -2.48
CA ARG A 138 3.09 -10.18 -2.85
C ARG A 138 2.59 -10.23 -4.29
N ARG A 139 2.23 -9.11 -4.91
CA ARG A 139 1.90 -9.07 -6.35
C ARG A 139 3.16 -9.11 -7.23
N ILE A 140 4.25 -8.44 -6.84
CA ILE A 140 5.56 -8.59 -7.50
C ILE A 140 5.97 -10.07 -7.51
N ALA A 141 5.97 -10.70 -6.33
CA ALA A 141 6.39 -12.08 -6.18
C ALA A 141 5.44 -13.09 -6.85
N LEU A 142 4.16 -12.73 -7.03
CA LEU A 142 3.22 -13.48 -7.85
C LEU A 142 3.67 -13.49 -9.31
N LEU A 143 3.91 -12.32 -9.90
CA LEU A 143 4.19 -12.17 -11.34
C LEU A 143 5.52 -12.82 -11.77
N VAL A 144 6.54 -12.82 -10.91
CA VAL A 144 7.84 -13.41 -11.24
C VAL A 144 7.88 -14.94 -11.10
N ASN A 145 6.88 -15.55 -10.46
CA ASN A 145 6.88 -16.98 -10.16
C ASN A 145 6.12 -17.78 -11.24
N PRO A 146 6.81 -18.62 -12.06
CA PRO A 146 6.17 -19.36 -13.15
C PRO A 146 5.08 -20.33 -12.69
N ASN A 147 5.11 -20.76 -11.42
CA ASN A 147 4.09 -21.65 -10.86
C ASN A 147 2.78 -20.93 -10.52
N LEU A 148 2.79 -19.58 -10.46
CA LEU A 148 1.65 -18.79 -9.99
C LEU A 148 1.25 -17.68 -10.98
N ASN A 149 2.11 -17.32 -11.93
CA ASN A 149 1.95 -16.14 -12.81
C ASN A 149 1.21 -16.41 -14.13
N PHE A 150 0.63 -17.61 -14.29
CA PHE A 150 -0.18 -18.00 -15.45
C PHE A 150 0.56 -17.98 -16.79
N GLY A 151 1.72 -18.62 -16.87
CA GLY A 151 2.44 -18.82 -18.13
C GLY A 151 3.30 -17.63 -18.56
N LEU A 152 3.52 -16.65 -17.68
CA LEU A 152 4.58 -15.68 -17.87
C LEU A 152 5.95 -16.35 -17.64
N PRO A 153 7.01 -15.93 -18.35
CA PRO A 153 8.33 -16.53 -18.17
C PRO A 153 8.83 -16.30 -16.74
N PRO A 154 9.66 -17.22 -16.21
CA PRO A 154 10.23 -17.08 -14.87
C PRO A 154 10.99 -15.76 -14.74
N PHE A 155 10.74 -15.04 -13.64
CA PHE A 155 11.28 -13.71 -13.37
C PHE A 155 10.97 -12.66 -14.45
N LEU A 156 9.97 -12.90 -15.30
CA LEU A 156 9.62 -12.06 -16.44
C LEU A 156 10.83 -11.83 -17.36
N SER A 157 11.67 -12.85 -17.49
CA SER A 157 12.89 -12.82 -18.30
C SER A 157 12.58 -13.22 -19.76
N PRO A 158 13.06 -12.47 -20.77
CA PRO A 158 12.90 -12.87 -22.18
C PRO A 158 13.74 -14.10 -22.56
N ASP A 159 14.82 -14.37 -21.81
CA ASP A 159 15.69 -15.55 -22.00
C ASP A 159 16.15 -16.10 -20.63
N PRO A 160 15.30 -16.91 -19.97
CA PRO A 160 15.59 -17.49 -18.66
C PRO A 160 16.85 -18.37 -18.63
N GLY A 161 17.68 -18.22 -17.61
CA GLY A 161 18.92 -18.97 -17.43
C GLY A 161 20.17 -18.22 -17.91
N VAL A 162 20.01 -17.32 -18.89
CA VAL A 162 21.02 -16.33 -19.28
C VAL A 162 20.74 -14.98 -18.62
N ASN A 163 19.46 -14.55 -18.61
CA ASN A 163 19.02 -13.31 -17.98
C ASN A 163 18.27 -13.59 -16.67
N SER A 164 18.66 -12.90 -15.59
CA SER A 164 17.99 -12.99 -14.28
C SER A 164 16.65 -12.27 -14.20
N GLY A 165 16.26 -11.53 -15.25
CA GLY A 165 15.01 -10.75 -15.29
C GLY A 165 14.85 -9.87 -14.05
N PHE A 166 13.68 -9.94 -13.43
CA PHE A 166 13.32 -9.18 -12.23
C PHE A 166 13.69 -9.84 -10.91
N MET A 167 14.55 -10.88 -10.90
CA MET A 167 14.95 -11.57 -9.66
C MET A 167 15.52 -10.61 -8.60
N VAL A 168 16.48 -9.76 -8.97
CA VAL A 168 17.09 -8.81 -8.03
C VAL A 168 16.10 -7.73 -7.61
N SER A 169 15.19 -7.33 -8.52
CA SER A 169 14.13 -6.39 -8.20
C SER A 169 13.15 -6.96 -7.18
N GLU A 170 12.76 -8.23 -7.30
CA GLU A 170 11.90 -8.90 -6.31
C GLU A 170 12.57 -8.95 -4.94
N ILE A 171 13.84 -9.36 -4.87
CA ILE A 171 14.62 -9.39 -3.62
C ILE A 171 14.70 -7.99 -3.00
N THR A 172 14.93 -6.97 -3.82
CA THR A 172 14.97 -5.56 -3.39
C THR A 172 13.64 -5.14 -2.78
N SER A 173 12.53 -5.44 -3.45
CA SER A 173 11.18 -5.12 -2.94
C SER A 173 10.87 -5.85 -1.63
N ALA A 174 11.32 -7.10 -1.49
CA ALA A 174 11.17 -7.90 -0.28
C ALA A 174 11.94 -7.31 0.90
N ALA A 175 13.18 -6.85 0.68
CA ALA A 175 14.00 -6.21 1.70
C ALA A 175 13.37 -4.89 2.20
N LEU A 176 12.93 -4.03 1.28
CA LEU A 176 12.29 -2.75 1.61
C LEU A 176 10.94 -2.94 2.32
N MET A 177 10.15 -3.94 1.88
CA MET A 177 8.90 -4.32 2.55
C MET A 177 9.19 -4.79 3.98
N SER A 178 10.21 -5.64 4.17
CA SER A 178 10.60 -6.14 5.49
C SER A 178 11.07 -5.00 6.41
N GLU A 179 11.82 -4.04 5.88
CA GLU A 179 12.23 -2.86 6.64
C GLU A 179 11.02 -2.04 7.10
N ASN A 180 10.04 -1.80 6.23
CA ASN A 180 8.81 -1.10 6.60
C ASN A 180 8.01 -1.84 7.70
N LYS A 181 8.03 -3.17 7.73
CA LYS A 181 7.40 -3.94 8.82
C LYS A 181 8.05 -3.65 10.17
N HIS A 182 9.37 -3.55 10.23
CA HIS A 182 10.08 -3.21 11.47
C HIS A 182 9.84 -1.75 11.88
N LEU A 183 9.81 -0.83 10.92
CA LEU A 183 9.51 0.58 11.15
C LEU A 183 8.04 0.83 11.54
N ALA A 184 7.15 -0.15 11.38
CA ALA A 184 5.74 0.00 11.73
C ALA A 184 5.46 -0.14 13.24
N ASN A 185 6.45 -0.56 14.04
CA ASN A 185 6.32 -0.61 15.50
C ASN A 185 5.97 0.78 16.07
N PRO A 186 5.03 0.87 17.02
CA PRO A 186 4.57 2.15 17.54
C PRO A 186 5.68 2.88 18.30
N CYS A 187 5.79 4.20 18.08
CA CYS A 187 6.67 5.05 18.87
C CYS A 187 5.91 5.73 20.02
N SER A 188 4.59 5.88 19.93
CA SER A 188 3.79 6.56 20.96
C SER A 188 3.80 5.82 22.30
N THR A 189 4.14 4.54 22.30
CA THR A 189 4.22 3.72 23.52
C THR A 189 5.60 3.75 24.19
N ASP A 190 6.56 4.51 23.64
CA ASP A 190 7.95 4.55 24.08
C ASP A 190 8.29 5.87 24.80
N SER A 191 7.38 6.32 25.67
CA SER A 191 7.61 7.54 26.47
C SER A 191 8.75 7.32 27.46
N THR A 192 9.71 8.25 27.47
CA THR A 192 10.82 8.29 28.43
C THR A 192 10.84 9.64 29.15
N PRO A 193 10.82 9.67 30.49
CA PRO A 193 10.88 10.92 31.26
C PRO A 193 12.12 11.75 30.93
N THR A 194 11.95 13.07 30.85
CA THR A 194 13.03 14.02 30.66
C THR A 194 12.88 15.24 31.57
N SER A 195 13.81 16.20 31.48
CA SER A 195 13.77 17.44 32.25
C SER A 195 13.65 17.22 33.77
N ALA A 196 14.40 16.25 34.32
CA ALA A 196 14.36 15.86 35.74
C ALA A 196 12.94 15.51 36.23
N ASP A 197 12.23 14.69 35.44
CA ASP A 197 10.83 14.27 35.65
C ASP A 197 9.78 15.40 35.59
N GLN A 198 10.18 16.59 35.11
CA GLN A 198 9.20 17.64 34.79
C GLN A 198 8.42 17.33 33.52
N GLU A 199 9.04 16.62 32.58
CA GLU A 199 8.43 16.03 31.38
C GLU A 199 8.41 14.50 31.59
N ASP A 200 7.61 14.05 32.55
CA ASP A 200 7.49 12.66 32.97
C ASP A 200 6.73 11.77 31.97
N HIS A 201 5.97 12.39 31.06
CA HIS A 201 5.29 11.73 29.95
C HIS A 201 5.41 12.54 28.65
N VAL A 202 5.83 11.89 27.56
CA VAL A 202 6.02 12.52 26.26
C VAL A 202 5.44 11.68 25.13
N SER A 203 4.85 12.36 24.14
CA SER A 203 4.13 11.69 23.04
C SER A 203 5.01 10.96 22.01
N MET A 204 6.30 11.27 21.93
CA MET A 204 7.20 10.77 20.88
C MET A 204 6.76 11.09 19.44
N SER A 205 5.84 12.05 19.27
CA SER A 205 5.20 12.39 17.99
C SER A 205 6.17 12.74 16.87
N THR A 206 7.26 13.44 17.17
CA THR A 206 8.29 13.80 16.18
C THR A 206 9.00 12.56 15.63
N HIS A 207 9.34 11.58 16.49
CA HIS A 207 9.97 10.33 16.06
C HIS A 207 8.98 9.47 15.27
N ALA A 208 7.73 9.42 15.73
CA ALA A 208 6.65 8.74 15.03
C ALA A 208 6.41 9.30 13.62
N ALA A 209 6.41 10.63 13.44
CA ALA A 209 6.24 11.26 12.14
C ALA A 209 7.48 11.11 11.24
N ARG A 210 8.68 11.31 11.81
CA ARG A 210 9.94 11.28 11.04
C ARG A 210 10.19 9.96 10.33
N ARG A 211 9.82 8.81 10.95
CA ARG A 211 10.02 7.49 10.32
C ARG A 211 9.17 7.30 9.05
N LEU A 212 8.03 7.98 8.93
CA LEU A 212 7.14 7.88 7.77
C LEU A 212 7.79 8.34 6.47
N LEU A 213 8.75 9.28 6.53
CA LEU A 213 9.50 9.73 5.35
C LEU A 213 10.27 8.56 4.71
N LYS A 214 11.00 7.79 5.53
CA LYS A 214 11.73 6.61 5.07
C LYS A 214 10.77 5.53 4.57
N MET A 215 9.69 5.28 5.30
CA MET A 215 8.70 4.27 4.92
C MET A 215 8.04 4.59 3.57
N THR A 216 7.75 5.86 3.31
CA THR A 216 7.16 6.33 2.05
C THR A 216 8.16 6.24 0.89
N ASN A 217 9.44 6.52 1.12
CA ASN A 217 10.49 6.33 0.13
C ASN A 217 10.63 4.85 -0.26
N ASN A 218 10.69 3.97 0.74
CA ASN A 218 10.70 2.52 0.52
C ASN A 218 9.48 2.06 -0.29
N LEU A 219 8.29 2.56 0.07
CA LEU A 219 7.06 2.21 -0.63
C LEU A 219 7.06 2.70 -2.10
N SER A 220 7.63 3.88 -2.36
CA SER A 220 7.76 4.40 -3.72
C SER A 220 8.63 3.50 -4.61
N ILE A 221 9.71 2.94 -4.06
CA ILE A 221 10.56 1.98 -4.76
C ILE A 221 9.82 0.66 -5.00
N ILE A 222 9.09 0.15 -4.00
CA ILE A 222 8.26 -1.05 -4.13
C ILE A 222 7.25 -0.89 -5.26
N PHE A 223 6.52 0.24 -5.32
CA PHE A 223 5.59 0.51 -6.41
C PHE A 223 6.29 0.68 -7.76
N GLY A 224 7.47 1.27 -7.80
CA GLY A 224 8.27 1.33 -9.02
C GLY A 224 8.58 -0.07 -9.57
N ILE A 225 8.98 -0.99 -8.70
CA ILE A 225 9.25 -2.39 -9.08
C ILE A 225 7.96 -3.12 -9.49
N GLU A 226 6.87 -2.92 -8.76
CA GLU A 226 5.56 -3.49 -9.09
C GLU A 226 5.07 -2.99 -10.46
N LEU A 227 5.22 -1.70 -10.74
CA LEU A 227 4.87 -1.12 -12.03
C LEU A 227 5.66 -1.76 -13.16
N LEU A 228 6.98 -1.89 -13.00
CA LEU A 228 7.84 -2.48 -14.03
C LEU A 228 7.53 -3.96 -14.27
N THR A 229 7.29 -4.73 -13.20
CA THR A 229 6.93 -6.15 -13.32
C THR A 229 5.55 -6.33 -13.94
N ALA A 230 4.56 -5.52 -13.55
CA ALA A 230 3.23 -5.55 -14.15
C ALA A 230 3.28 -5.20 -15.65
N VAL A 231 3.95 -4.11 -16.02
CA VAL A 231 4.09 -3.70 -17.43
C VAL A 231 4.81 -4.76 -18.25
N GLN A 232 5.91 -5.33 -17.76
CA GLN A 232 6.60 -6.41 -18.46
C GLN A 232 5.68 -7.64 -18.63
N GLY A 233 4.92 -7.99 -17.59
CA GLY A 233 3.91 -9.04 -17.67
C GLY A 233 2.88 -8.76 -18.77
N LEU A 234 2.35 -7.55 -18.83
CA LEU A 234 1.40 -7.12 -19.88
C LEU A 234 2.01 -7.20 -21.28
N GLU A 235 3.27 -6.80 -21.47
CA GLU A 235 3.96 -6.94 -22.75
C GLU A 235 4.03 -8.39 -23.22
N PHE A 236 4.31 -9.34 -22.31
CA PHE A 236 4.27 -10.78 -22.64
C PHE A 236 2.86 -11.33 -22.89
N ARG A 237 1.81 -10.63 -22.43
CA ARG A 237 0.41 -10.98 -22.74
C ARG A 237 -0.05 -10.48 -24.10
N LYS A 238 0.63 -9.49 -24.70
CA LYS A 238 0.26 -9.02 -26.01
C LYS A 238 0.35 -10.17 -27.01
N PRO A 239 -0.65 -10.37 -27.88
CA PRO A 239 -0.51 -11.33 -28.96
C PRO A 239 0.71 -10.91 -29.79
N PHE A 240 1.69 -11.80 -29.91
CA PHE A 240 2.82 -11.62 -30.84
C PHE A 240 2.23 -11.50 -32.25
N LYS A 241 1.96 -10.28 -32.69
CA LYS A 241 2.03 -9.96 -34.12
C LYS A 241 3.51 -9.99 -34.46
N ASP A 242 3.87 -10.89 -35.36
CA ASP A 242 5.19 -11.08 -35.96
C ASP A 242 6.10 -12.09 -35.25
N GLN A 243 5.67 -13.36 -35.22
CA GLN A 243 6.62 -14.41 -35.61
C GLN A 243 6.90 -14.23 -37.11
N LEU A 244 7.92 -13.43 -37.42
CA LEU A 244 8.59 -13.50 -38.72
C LEU A 244 9.10 -14.94 -38.86
N ASN A 245 8.40 -15.70 -39.70
CA ASN A 245 8.90 -16.95 -40.27
C ASN A 245 10.20 -16.62 -41.01
N PHE A 246 11.34 -16.81 -40.35
CA PHE A 246 12.58 -17.06 -41.07
C PHE A 246 12.60 -18.54 -41.42
N SER A 247 12.09 -18.83 -42.62
CA SER A 247 12.44 -20.02 -43.40
C SER A 247 13.91 -20.00 -43.78
#